data_AF-X0ZBH6-F1
#
_entry.id   AF-X0ZBH6-F1
#
_cell.length_a   1.000
_cell.length_b   1.000
_cell.length_c   1.000
_cell.angle_alpha   90.00
_cell.angle_beta   90.00
_cell.angle_gamma   90.00
#
_symmetry.space_group_name_H-M   'P 1'
#
loop_
_entity.id
_entity.type
_entity.pdbx_description
1 polymer ?
#
loop_
_entity_poly.entity_id
_entity_poly.type
_entity_poly.pdbx_seq_one_letter_code
_entity_poly.pdbx_strand_id
1 'polypeptide(L)'
;EPVTYTLIMAADPVDGGTTSPAVGAHPDYTAGTVVDISATPASGYQFVNWTGDVADPNLASTTVTMNADKTVTANFELIPAVTYDLTMQVSPIGSGTTTPAVGTHTYSSGTVVNITATPASGYQFVDWTGDVADPNSVSTTVTMNADKTTVANFAPTPSNTMHVSNIDMSFKKVFVGLNTFYTAIATVTIVDDNIEPNPVEGATVSGHWSETTTDSDSGITDANGEVSLESNKVKNPSSGTTFTFTVDNVTKDGWTYNSSANTETSDSISVP
;
A
#
# COMPACT_ATOMS: atom_id res chain seq x y z
N GLU A 1 57.50 39.55 -45.07
CA GLU A 1 57.21 38.37 -44.24
C GLU A 1 55.93 37.71 -44.75
N PRO A 2 55.74 36.39 -44.56
CA PRO A 2 54.45 35.77 -44.87
C PRO A 2 53.34 36.38 -44.02
N VAL A 3 52.16 36.59 -44.60
CA VAL A 3 50.97 37.02 -43.85
C VAL A 3 50.50 35.86 -42.98
N THR A 4 50.31 36.11 -41.68
CA THR A 4 49.80 35.15 -40.72
C THR A 4 48.48 35.61 -40.10
N TYR A 5 47.69 34.65 -39.61
CA TYR A 5 46.40 34.86 -38.97
C TYR A 5 46.28 34.06 -37.67
N THR A 6 45.39 34.52 -36.79
CA THR A 6 45.08 33.89 -35.50
C THR A 6 43.76 33.13 -35.58
N LEU A 7 43.74 31.89 -35.11
CA LEU A 7 42.53 31.10 -34.87
C LEU A 7 42.20 31.11 -33.38
N ILE A 8 41.00 31.56 -33.02
CA ILE A 8 40.47 31.52 -31.65
C ILE A 8 39.47 30.37 -31.56
N MET A 9 39.76 29.38 -30.73
CA MET A 9 38.87 28.27 -30.43
C MET A 9 38.06 28.57 -29.17
N ALA A 10 36.76 28.33 -29.20
CA ALA A 10 35.85 28.48 -28.07
C ALA A 10 34.90 27.28 -27.93
N ALA A 11 34.30 27.13 -26.75
CA ALA A 11 33.25 26.15 -26.45
C ALA A 11 32.08 26.86 -25.76
N ASP A 12 30.85 26.52 -26.12
CA ASP A 12 29.63 27.08 -25.52
C ASP A 12 28.60 25.97 -25.19
N PRO A 13 28.24 25.76 -23.92
CA PRO A 13 28.90 26.31 -22.73
C PRO A 13 30.34 25.79 -22.62
N VAL A 14 31.20 26.52 -21.91
CA VAL A 14 32.61 26.16 -21.73
C VAL A 14 32.76 24.77 -21.08
N ASP A 15 31.87 24.40 -20.17
CA ASP A 15 31.86 23.09 -19.51
C ASP A 15 31.20 21.98 -20.35
N GLY A 16 30.61 22.32 -21.51
CA GLY A 16 29.90 21.38 -22.38
C GLY A 16 30.81 20.44 -23.16
N GLY A 17 32.11 20.75 -23.26
CA GLY A 17 33.07 19.92 -23.94
C GLY A 17 34.43 20.59 -24.15
N THR A 18 35.28 19.95 -24.95
CA THR A 18 36.62 20.44 -25.29
C THR A 18 36.79 20.53 -26.80
N THR A 19 37.74 21.35 -27.25
CA THR A 19 38.14 21.46 -28.66
C THR A 19 39.58 21.02 -28.86
N SER A 20 39.94 20.63 -30.08
CA SER A 20 41.31 20.52 -30.57
C SER A 20 41.42 21.35 -31.85
N PRO A 21 42.30 22.36 -31.95
CA PRO A 21 43.13 22.90 -30.89
C PRO A 21 42.33 23.33 -29.64
N ALA A 22 42.98 23.30 -28.47
CA ALA A 22 42.33 23.61 -27.19
C ALA A 22 41.71 25.02 -27.19
N VAL A 23 40.67 25.25 -26.39
CA VAL A 23 40.05 26.57 -26.24
C VAL A 23 41.11 27.63 -25.94
N GLY A 24 41.10 28.72 -26.72
CA GLY A 24 42.13 29.77 -26.66
C GLY A 24 42.56 30.27 -28.04
N ALA A 25 43.48 31.23 -28.04
CA ALA A 25 44.04 31.81 -29.26
C ALA A 25 45.28 31.02 -29.74
N HIS A 26 45.30 30.71 -31.03
CA HIS A 26 46.37 30.00 -31.72
C HIS A 26 46.88 30.90 -32.87
N PRO A 27 47.95 31.69 -32.64
CA PRO A 27 48.50 32.60 -33.64
C PRO A 27 49.37 31.88 -34.68
N ASP A 28 49.89 32.66 -35.64
CA ASP A 28 50.96 32.28 -36.57
C ASP A 28 50.62 31.26 -37.68
N TYR A 29 49.34 31.08 -38.02
CA TYR A 29 48.95 30.32 -39.21
C TYR A 29 49.20 31.12 -40.48
N THR A 30 50.00 30.59 -41.42
CA THR A 30 50.21 31.26 -42.72
C THR A 30 48.93 31.29 -43.54
N ALA A 31 48.73 32.37 -44.30
CA ALA A 31 47.57 32.53 -45.17
C ALA A 31 47.37 31.32 -46.11
N GLY A 32 46.17 30.76 -46.12
CA GLY A 32 45.78 29.57 -46.88
C GLY A 32 45.98 28.23 -46.14
N THR A 33 46.54 28.24 -44.91
CA THR A 33 46.65 27.02 -44.10
C THR A 33 45.27 26.45 -43.80
N VAL A 34 45.11 25.13 -43.96
CA VAL A 34 43.92 24.39 -43.54
C VAL A 34 44.24 23.74 -42.20
N VAL A 35 43.48 24.12 -41.17
CA VAL A 35 43.64 23.62 -39.80
C VAL A 35 42.55 22.61 -39.52
N ASP A 36 42.93 21.40 -39.12
CA ASP A 36 41.99 20.39 -38.63
C ASP A 36 41.51 20.78 -37.23
N ILE A 37 40.20 20.79 -37.03
CA ILE A 37 39.58 21.06 -35.72
C ILE A 37 38.63 19.93 -35.32
N SER A 38 38.53 19.65 -34.02
CA SER A 38 37.59 18.68 -33.49
C SER A 38 36.97 19.12 -32.16
N ALA A 39 35.72 18.74 -31.92
CA ALA A 39 34.99 18.94 -30.66
C ALA A 39 34.72 17.59 -29.99
N THR A 40 34.98 17.51 -28.68
CA THR A 40 34.69 16.34 -27.85
C THR A 40 33.74 16.74 -26.72
N PRO A 41 32.46 16.29 -26.73
CA PRO A 41 31.50 16.61 -25.68
C PRO A 41 31.92 16.08 -24.31
N ALA A 42 31.58 16.83 -23.25
CA ALA A 42 31.68 16.37 -21.88
C ALA A 42 30.58 15.34 -21.56
N SER A 43 30.73 14.62 -20.45
CA SER A 43 29.70 13.70 -19.98
C SER A 43 28.38 14.43 -19.73
N GLY A 44 27.28 13.91 -20.30
CA GLY A 44 25.95 14.54 -20.21
C GLY A 44 25.69 15.62 -21.27
N TYR A 45 26.63 15.88 -22.18
CA TYR A 45 26.47 16.80 -23.30
C TYR A 45 26.59 16.08 -24.64
N GLN A 46 26.02 16.68 -25.68
CA GLN A 46 26.22 16.32 -27.07
C GLN A 46 26.76 17.51 -27.87
N PHE A 47 27.57 17.26 -28.90
CA PHE A 47 27.98 18.29 -29.86
C PHE A 47 26.79 18.61 -30.77
N VAL A 48 26.48 19.90 -30.91
CA VAL A 48 25.39 20.37 -31.76
C VAL A 48 25.92 20.78 -33.12
N ASN A 49 26.84 21.75 -33.13
CA ASN A 49 27.45 22.31 -34.34
C ASN A 49 28.63 23.24 -33.97
N TRP A 50 29.36 23.69 -35.00
CA TRP A 50 30.29 24.81 -34.92
C TRP A 50 29.61 26.13 -35.31
N THR A 51 29.93 27.21 -34.61
CA THR A 51 29.68 28.59 -35.05
C THR A 51 30.98 29.22 -35.53
N GLY A 52 31.00 29.76 -36.75
CA GLY A 52 32.18 30.38 -37.36
C GLY A 52 32.41 29.90 -38.79
N ASP A 53 33.52 30.33 -39.40
CA ASP A 53 33.88 29.96 -40.77
C ASP A 53 34.69 28.66 -40.81
N VAL A 54 33.95 27.54 -40.84
CA VAL A 54 34.43 26.15 -40.90
C VAL A 54 33.93 25.47 -42.19
N ALA A 55 34.62 24.42 -42.64
CA ALA A 55 34.27 23.69 -43.85
C ALA A 55 32.91 22.97 -43.75
N ASP A 56 32.63 22.34 -42.61
CA ASP A 56 31.34 21.73 -42.28
C ASP A 56 31.00 21.99 -40.81
N PRO A 57 29.98 22.81 -40.51
CA PRO A 57 29.62 23.12 -39.13
C PRO A 57 28.93 21.98 -38.40
N ASN A 58 28.42 20.94 -39.07
CA ASN A 58 27.67 19.86 -38.42
C ASN A 58 28.54 18.64 -38.10
N LEU A 59 29.80 18.62 -38.56
CA LEU A 59 30.75 17.56 -38.23
C LEU A 59 31.58 17.93 -37.01
N ALA A 60 31.57 17.06 -36.00
CA ALA A 60 32.38 17.24 -34.79
C ALA A 60 33.87 17.32 -35.10
N SER A 61 34.34 16.75 -36.21
CA SER A 61 35.68 16.97 -36.77
C SER A 61 35.56 17.58 -38.16
N THR A 62 36.14 18.75 -38.36
CA THR A 62 36.03 19.58 -39.58
C THR A 62 37.32 20.39 -39.77
N THR A 63 37.34 21.32 -40.71
CA THR A 63 38.53 22.15 -40.98
C THR A 63 38.22 23.64 -41.05
N VAL A 64 39.25 24.46 -40.82
CA VAL A 64 39.24 25.92 -40.97
C VAL A 64 40.33 26.34 -41.94
N THR A 65 39.97 27.03 -43.02
CA THR A 65 40.94 27.65 -43.93
C THR A 65 41.30 29.06 -43.45
N MET A 66 42.57 29.31 -43.13
CA MET A 66 43.04 30.57 -42.56
C MET A 66 43.29 31.64 -43.64
N ASN A 67 42.29 32.48 -43.89
CA ASN A 67 42.34 33.62 -44.82
C ASN A 67 42.13 34.99 -44.13
N ALA A 68 41.86 34.98 -42.82
CA ALA A 68 41.70 36.10 -41.91
C ALA A 68 41.85 35.58 -40.48
N ASP A 69 41.93 36.47 -39.49
CA ASP A 69 41.72 36.09 -38.10
C ASP A 69 40.30 35.55 -37.93
N LYS A 70 40.17 34.39 -37.27
CA LYS A 70 38.90 33.67 -37.15
C LYS A 70 38.64 33.28 -35.71
N THR A 71 37.37 33.33 -35.32
CA THR A 71 36.87 32.71 -34.10
C THR A 71 35.91 31.61 -34.48
N VAL A 72 36.11 30.43 -33.89
CA VAL A 72 35.28 29.24 -34.11
C VAL A 72 34.88 28.67 -32.74
N THR A 73 33.58 28.48 -32.55
CA THR A 73 32.99 28.01 -31.29
C THR A 73 32.34 26.64 -31.49
N ALA A 74 32.71 25.63 -30.70
CA ALA A 74 31.96 24.38 -30.61
C ALA A 74 30.76 24.57 -29.69
N ASN A 75 29.55 24.35 -30.19
CA ASN A 75 28.33 24.44 -29.39
C ASN A 75 27.95 23.04 -28.88
N PHE A 76 27.64 22.96 -27.60
CA PHE A 76 27.22 21.74 -26.91
C PHE A 76 25.86 21.96 -26.24
N GLU A 77 25.08 20.90 -26.12
CA GLU A 77 23.79 20.92 -25.44
C GLU A 77 23.72 19.76 -24.44
N LEU A 78 23.07 19.99 -23.30
CA LEU A 78 22.80 18.93 -22.33
C LEU A 78 21.89 17.86 -22.95
N ILE A 79 22.26 16.60 -22.80
CA ILE A 79 21.40 15.47 -23.12
C ILE A 79 20.32 15.40 -22.03
N PRO A 80 19.02 15.56 -22.34
CA PRO A 80 17.97 15.51 -21.34
C PRO A 80 17.97 14.17 -20.62
N ALA A 81 18.04 14.19 -19.29
CA ALA A 81 17.89 12.97 -18.50
C ALA A 81 16.44 12.47 -18.61
N VAL A 82 16.25 11.26 -19.11
CA VAL A 82 14.93 10.62 -19.09
C VAL A 82 14.64 10.18 -17.66
N THR A 83 13.53 10.68 -17.11
CA THR A 83 13.05 10.35 -15.77
C THR A 83 11.62 9.86 -15.83
N TYR A 84 11.23 9.08 -14.82
CA TYR A 84 9.89 8.53 -14.65
C TYR A 84 9.43 8.67 -13.21
N ASP A 85 8.13 8.84 -13.03
CA ASP A 85 7.50 8.99 -11.72
C ASP A 85 7.00 7.64 -11.20
N LEU A 86 7.35 7.33 -9.95
CA LEU A 86 6.78 6.24 -9.16
C LEU A 86 5.81 6.82 -8.12
N THR A 87 4.54 6.47 -8.24
CA THR A 87 3.50 6.84 -7.28
C THR A 87 3.22 5.68 -6.32
N MET A 88 3.54 5.88 -5.04
CA MET A 88 3.31 4.92 -3.96
C MET A 88 1.97 5.20 -3.27
N GLN A 89 1.18 4.15 -3.03
CA GLN A 89 -0.12 4.21 -2.35
C GLN A 89 -0.29 3.07 -1.34
N VAL A 90 -1.27 3.21 -0.43
CA VAL A 90 -1.69 2.17 0.50
C VAL A 90 -3.20 1.98 0.41
N SER A 91 -3.65 0.73 0.57
CA SER A 91 -5.06 0.37 0.62
C SER A 91 -5.32 -0.65 1.73
N PRO A 92 -6.30 -0.42 2.63
CA PRO A 92 -7.05 0.82 2.84
C PRO A 92 -6.17 2.00 3.28
N ILE A 93 -6.69 3.23 3.24
CA ILE A 93 -5.96 4.39 3.77
C ILE A 93 -5.76 4.22 5.29
N GLY A 94 -4.52 4.36 5.76
CA GLY A 94 -4.17 4.25 7.19
C GLY A 94 -3.90 2.83 7.68
N SER A 95 -3.99 1.81 6.81
CA SER A 95 -3.70 0.41 7.15
C SER A 95 -2.20 0.07 7.23
N GLY A 96 -1.34 1.00 6.81
CA GLY A 96 0.11 0.84 6.83
C GLY A 96 0.83 2.00 6.19
N THR A 97 2.14 1.83 5.99
CA THR A 97 3.02 2.76 5.30
C THR A 97 3.90 2.04 4.28
N THR A 98 4.52 2.80 3.39
CA THR A 98 5.49 2.29 2.41
C THR A 98 6.83 3.01 2.54
N THR A 99 7.89 2.38 2.07
CA THR A 99 9.16 3.04 1.72
C THR A 99 9.42 2.78 0.24
N PRO A 100 9.61 3.79 -0.63
CA PRO A 100 9.41 5.21 -0.39
C PRO A 100 8.02 5.52 0.17
N ALA A 101 7.91 6.64 0.91
CA ALA A 101 6.65 7.05 1.51
C ALA A 101 5.55 7.24 0.46
N VAL A 102 4.28 7.09 0.87
CA VAL A 102 3.13 7.36 0.00
C VAL A 102 3.27 8.73 -0.67
N GLY A 103 3.05 8.78 -1.98
CA GLY A 103 3.28 9.96 -2.81
C GLY A 103 4.07 9.65 -4.07
N THR A 104 4.40 10.68 -4.83
CA THR A 104 5.10 10.59 -6.11
C THR A 104 6.60 10.86 -5.93
N HIS A 105 7.43 10.02 -6.52
CA HIS A 105 8.90 10.09 -6.48
C HIS A 105 9.46 9.94 -7.89
N THR A 106 10.35 10.83 -8.29
CA THR A 106 10.95 10.82 -9.63
C THR A 106 12.30 10.10 -9.63
N TYR A 107 12.50 9.22 -10.61
CA TYR A 107 13.73 8.44 -10.77
C TYR A 107 14.24 8.49 -12.21
N SER A 108 15.56 8.34 -12.41
CA SER A 108 16.13 8.18 -13.74
C SER A 108 15.66 6.87 -14.39
N SER A 109 15.50 6.89 -15.71
CA SER A 109 15.21 5.67 -16.49
C SER A 109 16.21 4.55 -16.20
N GLY A 110 15.70 3.33 -16.05
CA GLY A 110 16.46 2.13 -15.69
C GLY A 110 16.74 1.96 -14.19
N THR A 111 16.39 2.92 -13.34
CA THR A 111 16.59 2.80 -11.89
C THR A 111 15.78 1.63 -11.33
N VAL A 112 16.40 0.79 -10.50
CA VAL A 112 15.72 -0.24 -9.72
C VAL A 112 15.48 0.29 -8.31
N VAL A 113 14.22 0.56 -7.98
CA VAL A 113 13.81 1.14 -6.70
C VAL A 113 13.41 0.01 -5.77
N ASN A 114 14.06 -0.09 -4.61
CA ASN A 114 13.63 -0.99 -3.54
C ASN A 114 12.39 -0.39 -2.85
N ILE A 115 11.33 -1.19 -2.75
CA ILE A 115 10.10 -0.79 -2.05
C ILE A 115 9.80 -1.77 -0.91
N THR A 116 9.28 -1.24 0.20
CA THR A 116 8.83 -2.03 1.35
C THR A 116 7.50 -1.53 1.90
N ALA A 117 6.70 -2.45 2.44
CA ALA A 117 5.45 -2.17 3.12
C ALA A 117 5.62 -2.42 4.62
N THR A 118 5.02 -1.58 5.45
CA THR A 118 4.98 -1.75 6.91
C THR A 118 3.53 -1.65 7.37
N PRO A 119 2.91 -2.76 7.80
CA PRO A 119 1.53 -2.74 8.29
C PRO A 119 1.40 -1.87 9.55
N ALA A 120 0.25 -1.20 9.68
CA ALA A 120 -0.14 -0.56 10.93
C ALA A 120 -0.55 -1.62 11.98
N SER A 121 -0.66 -1.20 13.24
CA SER A 121 -1.17 -2.09 14.30
C SER A 121 -2.55 -2.63 13.94
N GLY A 122 -2.75 -3.94 14.09
CA GLY A 122 -4.01 -4.61 13.72
C GLY A 122 -4.16 -4.90 12.22
N TYR A 123 -3.12 -4.67 11.41
CA TYR A 123 -3.11 -5.01 9.98
C TYR A 123 -1.92 -5.91 9.63
N GLN A 124 -2.08 -6.65 8.54
CA GLN A 124 -1.04 -7.46 7.91
C GLN A 124 -0.94 -7.10 6.43
N PHE A 125 0.27 -7.22 5.88
CA PHE A 125 0.51 -7.05 4.44
C PHE A 125 -0.11 -8.22 3.69
N VAL A 126 -0.79 -7.92 2.58
CA VAL A 126 -1.41 -8.93 1.71
C VAL A 126 -0.56 -9.11 0.46
N ASP A 127 -0.45 -8.06 -0.34
CA ASP A 127 0.29 -8.03 -1.59
C ASP A 127 0.52 -6.59 -2.07
N TRP A 128 1.28 -6.46 -3.15
CA TRP A 128 1.40 -5.24 -3.93
C TRP A 128 0.57 -5.34 -5.21
N THR A 129 -0.16 -4.27 -5.55
CA THR A 129 -0.70 -4.08 -6.90
C THR A 129 0.20 -3.15 -7.70
N GLY A 130 0.51 -3.51 -8.95
CA GLY A 130 1.32 -2.71 -9.87
C GLY A 130 2.46 -3.51 -10.49
N ASP A 131 3.34 -2.83 -11.22
CA ASP A 131 4.50 -3.45 -11.88
C ASP A 131 5.69 -3.56 -10.90
N VAL A 132 5.63 -4.58 -10.04
CA VAL A 132 6.66 -4.93 -9.06
C VAL A 132 7.26 -6.31 -9.37
N ALA A 133 8.51 -6.54 -8.96
CA ALA A 133 9.20 -7.80 -9.25
C ALA A 133 8.59 -9.03 -8.55
N ASP A 134 8.11 -8.85 -7.32
CA ASP A 134 7.41 -9.88 -6.54
C ASP A 134 6.26 -9.23 -5.76
N PRO A 135 5.00 -9.39 -6.21
CA PRO A 135 3.83 -8.85 -5.54
C PRO A 135 3.57 -9.37 -4.13
N ASN A 136 4.01 -10.59 -3.81
CA ASN A 136 3.68 -11.24 -2.52
C ASN A 136 4.75 -11.02 -1.45
N SER A 137 5.87 -10.40 -1.81
CA SER A 137 6.93 -10.07 -0.86
C SER A 137 6.72 -8.67 -0.28
N VAL A 138 6.73 -8.58 1.05
CA VAL A 138 6.67 -7.30 1.79
C VAL A 138 7.80 -6.34 1.40
N SER A 139 8.91 -6.88 0.88
CA SER A 139 10.05 -6.14 0.32
C SER A 139 10.32 -6.61 -1.09
N THR A 140 10.20 -5.70 -2.07
CA THR A 140 10.35 -6.02 -3.49
C THR A 140 10.96 -4.84 -4.25
N THR A 141 10.99 -4.89 -5.58
CA THR A 141 11.58 -3.84 -6.41
C THR A 141 10.70 -3.41 -7.57
N VAL A 142 10.85 -2.15 -7.99
CA VAL A 142 10.26 -1.59 -9.21
C VAL A 142 11.38 -1.14 -10.15
N THR A 143 11.33 -1.53 -11.42
CA THR A 143 12.27 -1.04 -12.45
C THR A 143 11.64 0.11 -13.22
N MET A 144 12.26 1.29 -13.18
CA MET A 144 11.70 2.51 -13.75
C MET A 144 11.97 2.62 -15.26
N ASN A 145 11.03 2.13 -16.07
CA ASN A 145 11.05 2.22 -17.53
C ASN A 145 9.86 3.00 -18.13
N ALA A 146 8.97 3.47 -17.28
CA ALA A 146 7.80 4.29 -17.55
C ALA A 146 7.31 4.86 -16.21
N ASP A 147 6.37 5.80 -16.24
CA ASP A 147 5.65 6.21 -15.04
C ASP A 147 4.85 5.01 -14.50
N LYS A 148 4.88 4.83 -13.18
CA LYS A 148 4.28 3.67 -12.50
C LYS A 148 3.53 4.08 -11.26
N THR A 149 2.49 3.32 -10.95
CA THR A 149 1.78 3.39 -9.67
C THR A 149 1.82 2.02 -9.02
N THR A 150 2.16 2.01 -7.73
CA THR A 150 2.23 0.80 -6.92
C THR A 150 1.46 1.00 -5.62
N VAL A 151 0.62 0.03 -5.27
CA VAL A 151 -0.25 0.06 -4.09
C VAL A 151 0.15 -1.08 -3.14
N ALA A 152 0.48 -0.78 -1.89
CA ALA A 152 0.56 -1.81 -0.85
C ALA A 152 -0.84 -2.10 -0.31
N ASN A 153 -1.28 -3.34 -0.43
CA ASN A 153 -2.56 -3.77 0.11
C ASN A 153 -2.35 -4.44 1.48
N PHE A 154 -3.22 -4.10 2.41
CA PHE A 154 -3.24 -4.66 3.74
C PHE A 154 -4.63 -5.16 4.10
N ALA A 155 -4.70 -6.12 5.01
CA ALA A 155 -5.94 -6.62 5.59
C ALA A 155 -5.84 -6.54 7.12
N PRO A 156 -6.97 -6.42 7.84
CA PRO A 156 -6.98 -6.60 9.27
C PRO A 156 -6.30 -7.92 9.67
N THR A 157 -5.54 -7.90 10.76
CA THR A 157 -5.04 -9.12 11.38
C THR A 157 -6.19 -9.75 12.15
N PRO A 158 -6.54 -11.02 11.90
CA PRO A 158 -7.58 -11.70 12.67
C PRO A 158 -7.25 -11.62 14.16
N SER A 159 -8.23 -11.19 14.97
CA SER A 159 -8.10 -11.23 16.42
C SER A 159 -8.85 -12.43 16.97
N ASN A 160 -8.25 -13.15 17.92
CA ASN A 160 -8.96 -14.21 18.67
C ASN A 160 -9.72 -13.58 19.84
N THR A 161 -10.56 -12.61 19.55
CA THR A 161 -11.43 -11.93 20.52
C THR A 161 -12.87 -12.18 20.11
N MET A 162 -13.76 -12.42 21.06
CA MET A 162 -15.16 -12.75 20.81
C MET A 162 -16.10 -12.04 21.78
N HIS A 163 -17.34 -11.82 21.36
CA HIS A 163 -18.41 -11.20 22.16
C HIS A 163 -19.79 -11.82 21.84
N VAL A 164 -20.77 -11.53 22.69
CA VAL A 164 -22.18 -11.88 22.47
C VAL A 164 -22.79 -10.88 21.50
N SER A 165 -23.24 -11.34 20.33
CA SER A 165 -23.86 -10.47 19.32
C SER A 165 -25.38 -10.38 19.43
N ASN A 166 -26.03 -11.43 19.93
CA ASN A 166 -27.49 -11.53 20.01
C ASN A 166 -27.92 -12.60 21.02
N ILE A 167 -29.07 -12.40 21.65
CA ILE A 167 -29.79 -13.40 22.45
C ILE A 167 -31.24 -13.44 21.95
N ASP A 168 -31.58 -14.44 21.13
CA ASP A 168 -32.96 -14.62 20.67
C ASP A 168 -33.74 -15.55 21.59
N MET A 169 -34.97 -15.13 21.94
CA MET A 169 -35.80 -15.81 22.93
C MET A 169 -37.00 -16.48 22.27
N SER A 170 -37.24 -17.75 22.61
CA SER A 170 -38.40 -18.49 22.14
C SER A 170 -38.99 -19.42 23.20
N PHE A 171 -40.15 -20.01 22.90
CA PHE A 171 -40.76 -21.00 23.77
C PHE A 171 -40.89 -22.36 23.09
N LYS A 172 -40.61 -23.39 23.86
CA LYS A 172 -41.06 -24.75 23.60
C LYS A 172 -42.29 -25.04 24.47
N LYS A 173 -43.41 -25.31 23.79
CA LYS A 173 -44.70 -25.56 24.43
C LYS A 173 -45.10 -27.03 24.28
N VAL A 174 -45.41 -27.70 25.39
CA VAL A 174 -45.82 -29.11 25.41
C VAL A 174 -47.14 -29.27 26.16
N PHE A 175 -48.07 -30.04 25.58
CA PHE A 175 -49.36 -30.37 26.20
C PHE A 175 -49.33 -31.80 26.75
N VAL A 176 -49.69 -31.95 28.03
CA VAL A 176 -49.85 -33.26 28.68
C VAL A 176 -51.17 -33.28 29.45
N GLY A 177 -52.17 -33.92 28.85
CA GLY A 177 -53.55 -33.88 29.35
C GLY A 177 -54.08 -32.44 29.35
N LEU A 178 -54.61 -31.99 30.50
CA LEU A 178 -55.09 -30.61 30.69
C LEU A 178 -53.98 -29.60 31.00
N ASN A 179 -52.74 -30.04 31.12
CA ASN A 179 -51.63 -29.18 31.51
C ASN A 179 -50.82 -28.74 30.28
N THR A 180 -50.46 -27.47 30.27
CA THR A 180 -49.51 -26.88 29.34
C THR A 180 -48.19 -26.66 30.06
N PHE A 181 -47.08 -27.01 29.44
CA PHE A 181 -45.74 -26.77 29.95
C PHE A 181 -45.01 -25.85 29.00
N TYR A 182 -44.35 -24.84 29.58
CA TYR A 182 -43.46 -23.93 28.85
C TYR A 182 -42.03 -24.15 29.32
N THR A 183 -41.12 -24.15 28.36
CA THR A 183 -39.68 -24.03 28.54
C THR A 183 -39.25 -22.86 27.67
N ALA A 184 -38.63 -21.84 28.27
CA ALA A 184 -38.01 -20.77 27.51
C ALA A 184 -36.69 -21.28 26.93
N ILE A 185 -36.35 -20.82 25.73
CA ILE A 185 -35.10 -21.13 25.06
C ILE A 185 -34.43 -19.81 24.75
N ALA A 186 -33.20 -19.65 25.23
CA ALA A 186 -32.32 -18.56 24.83
C ALA A 186 -31.33 -19.12 23.80
N THR A 187 -31.37 -18.61 22.58
CA THR A 187 -30.37 -18.89 21.54
C THR A 187 -29.36 -17.74 21.55
N VAL A 188 -28.17 -18.01 22.07
CA VAL A 188 -27.08 -17.03 22.19
C VAL A 188 -26.16 -17.17 20.99
N THR A 189 -25.88 -16.07 20.30
CA THR A 189 -24.94 -16.02 19.17
C THR A 189 -23.63 -15.37 19.60
N ILE A 190 -22.51 -16.06 19.37
CA ILE A 190 -21.15 -15.58 19.63
C ILE A 190 -20.42 -15.35 18.30
N VAL A 191 -19.83 -14.17 18.16
CA VAL A 191 -19.03 -13.79 16.99
C VAL A 191 -17.66 -13.28 17.41
N ASP A 192 -16.72 -13.24 16.47
CA ASP A 192 -15.41 -12.62 16.67
C ASP A 192 -15.48 -11.08 16.57
N ASP A 193 -14.43 -10.41 17.05
CA ASP A 193 -14.34 -8.93 17.02
C ASP A 193 -13.77 -8.41 15.67
N ASN A 194 -13.83 -9.19 14.59
CA ASN A 194 -13.36 -8.72 13.28
C ASN A 194 -14.32 -7.66 12.70
N ILE A 195 -13.82 -6.84 11.77
CA ILE A 195 -14.63 -5.78 11.12
C ILE A 195 -15.87 -6.36 10.44
N GLU A 196 -15.75 -7.55 9.87
CA GLU A 196 -16.87 -8.38 9.43
C GLU A 196 -16.91 -9.60 10.35
N PRO A 197 -17.80 -9.61 11.38
CA PRO A 197 -17.79 -10.63 12.42
C PRO A 197 -18.10 -12.03 11.87
N ASN A 198 -17.28 -13.01 12.19
CA ASN A 198 -17.55 -14.41 11.87
C ASN A 198 -18.11 -15.16 13.09
N PRO A 199 -18.98 -16.16 12.88
CA PRO A 199 -19.44 -17.00 13.97
C PRO A 199 -18.31 -17.78 14.65
N VAL A 200 -18.39 -17.90 15.97
CA VAL A 200 -17.37 -18.61 16.77
C VAL A 200 -17.92 -19.96 17.21
N GLU A 201 -17.59 -21.02 16.47
CA GLU A 201 -17.90 -22.41 16.85
C GLU A 201 -17.06 -22.87 18.05
N GLY A 202 -17.64 -23.69 18.93
CA GLY A 202 -16.90 -24.32 20.03
C GLY A 202 -16.66 -23.42 21.25
N ALA A 203 -17.27 -22.23 21.31
CA ALA A 203 -17.24 -21.39 22.50
C ALA A 203 -18.23 -21.92 23.54
N THR A 204 -17.78 -22.03 24.79
CA THR A 204 -18.66 -22.38 25.91
C THR A 204 -19.32 -21.11 26.43
N VAL A 205 -20.64 -21.03 26.33
CA VAL A 205 -21.46 -19.95 26.92
C VAL A 205 -22.05 -20.46 28.21
N SER A 206 -21.92 -19.68 29.28
CA SER A 206 -22.57 -19.93 30.57
C SER A 206 -23.40 -18.73 30.97
N GLY A 207 -24.58 -18.98 31.51
CA GLY A 207 -25.46 -17.94 32.01
C GLY A 207 -26.47 -18.47 33.01
N HIS A 208 -27.40 -17.61 33.38
CA HIS A 208 -28.46 -17.96 34.33
C HIS A 208 -29.83 -17.44 33.90
N TRP A 209 -30.85 -18.23 34.23
CA TRP A 209 -32.24 -17.85 34.18
C TRP A 209 -32.66 -17.14 35.47
N SER A 210 -33.53 -16.15 35.33
CA SER A 210 -34.15 -15.42 36.44
C SER A 210 -35.65 -15.21 36.21
N GLU A 211 -36.31 -14.50 37.13
CA GLU A 211 -37.76 -14.31 37.22
C GLU A 211 -38.52 -15.60 37.58
N THR A 212 -39.11 -16.28 36.60
CA THR A 212 -39.99 -17.45 36.84
C THR A 212 -39.19 -18.70 37.20
N THR A 213 -37.98 -18.83 36.66
CA THR A 213 -37.07 -19.94 36.94
C THR A 213 -35.73 -19.38 37.41
N THR A 214 -35.01 -20.17 38.20
CA THR A 214 -33.69 -19.80 38.72
C THR A 214 -32.77 -20.99 38.61
N ASP A 215 -31.98 -21.00 37.55
CA ASP A 215 -31.04 -22.07 37.21
C ASP A 215 -29.93 -21.52 36.34
N SER A 216 -28.78 -22.19 36.40
CA SER A 216 -27.63 -21.87 35.56
C SER A 216 -27.50 -22.92 34.48
N ASP A 217 -27.28 -22.47 33.26
CA ASP A 217 -27.09 -23.32 32.10
C ASP A 217 -25.81 -22.98 31.38
N SER A 218 -25.28 -23.97 30.68
CA SER A 218 -24.14 -23.79 29.79
C SER A 218 -24.22 -24.72 28.61
N GLY A 219 -23.58 -24.30 27.52
CA GLY A 219 -23.50 -25.09 26.30
C GLY A 219 -22.38 -24.60 25.41
N ILE A 220 -22.18 -25.32 24.31
CA ILE A 220 -21.12 -25.04 23.34
C ILE A 220 -21.77 -24.58 22.05
N THR A 221 -21.24 -23.51 21.45
CA THR A 221 -21.72 -22.99 20.17
C THR A 221 -21.43 -23.94 19.01
N ASP A 222 -22.36 -24.01 18.07
CA ASP A 222 -22.23 -24.79 16.84
C ASP A 222 -21.50 -24.02 15.72
N ALA A 223 -21.50 -24.56 14.50
CA ALA A 223 -20.86 -23.95 13.33
C ALA A 223 -21.42 -22.56 12.96
N ASN A 224 -22.63 -22.21 13.42
CA ASN A 224 -23.22 -20.88 13.25
C ASN A 224 -22.92 -19.96 14.43
N GLY A 225 -22.05 -20.37 15.36
CA GLY A 225 -21.74 -19.61 16.56
C GLY A 225 -22.89 -19.56 17.56
N GLU A 226 -23.87 -20.45 17.45
CA GLU A 226 -25.10 -20.41 18.23
C GLU A 226 -25.15 -21.54 19.27
N VAL A 227 -25.73 -21.23 20.43
CA VAL A 227 -26.06 -22.22 21.46
C VAL A 227 -27.44 -21.95 22.03
N SER A 228 -28.27 -22.99 22.10
CA SER A 228 -29.59 -22.93 22.74
C SER A 228 -29.51 -23.47 24.17
N LEU A 229 -29.94 -22.65 25.12
CA LEU A 229 -30.02 -22.97 26.54
C LEU A 229 -31.50 -22.99 26.93
N GLU A 230 -31.94 -24.05 27.61
CA GLU A 230 -33.36 -24.26 27.96
C GLU A 230 -33.57 -23.97 29.44
N SER A 231 -34.55 -23.13 29.78
CA SER A 231 -34.95 -22.93 31.17
C SER A 231 -35.51 -24.21 31.79
N ASN A 232 -35.57 -24.25 33.11
CA ASN A 232 -36.48 -25.17 33.80
C ASN A 232 -37.92 -25.09 33.25
N LYS A 233 -38.58 -26.26 33.20
CA LYS A 233 -39.94 -26.40 32.66
C LYS A 233 -41.00 -25.94 33.67
N VAL A 234 -41.87 -25.02 33.26
CA VAL A 234 -42.94 -24.45 34.11
C VAL A 234 -44.31 -24.96 33.68
N LYS A 235 -45.10 -25.42 34.65
CA LYS A 235 -46.45 -25.96 34.44
C LYS A 235 -47.50 -24.86 34.57
N ASN A 236 -48.33 -24.70 33.54
CA ASN A 236 -49.46 -23.77 33.48
C ASN A 236 -49.12 -22.33 33.94
N PRO A 237 -48.04 -21.70 33.43
CA PRO A 237 -47.75 -20.31 33.77
C PRO A 237 -48.87 -19.40 33.29
N SER A 238 -49.16 -18.34 34.05
CA SER A 238 -50.12 -17.31 33.67
C SER A 238 -49.61 -16.51 32.45
N SER A 239 -50.51 -15.96 31.64
CA SER A 239 -50.13 -14.95 30.63
C SER A 239 -49.40 -13.78 31.31
N GLY A 240 -48.33 -13.29 30.67
CA GLY A 240 -47.41 -12.28 31.22
C GLY A 240 -46.32 -12.83 32.14
N THR A 241 -46.26 -14.14 32.39
CA THR A 241 -45.13 -14.77 33.12
C THR A 241 -43.85 -14.63 32.30
N THR A 242 -42.80 -14.03 32.86
CA THR A 242 -41.56 -13.69 32.15
C THR A 242 -40.41 -14.62 32.50
N PHE A 243 -39.59 -14.93 31.51
CA PHE A 243 -38.34 -15.66 31.64
C PHE A 243 -37.24 -14.76 31.09
N THR A 244 -36.18 -14.58 31.88
CA THR A 244 -35.02 -13.77 31.49
C THR A 244 -33.79 -14.63 31.54
N PHE A 245 -32.99 -14.62 30.47
CA PHE A 245 -31.68 -15.25 30.46
C PHE A 245 -30.60 -14.17 30.43
N THR A 246 -29.56 -14.34 31.24
CA THR A 246 -28.39 -13.45 31.29
C THR A 246 -27.12 -14.25 31.06
N VAL A 247 -26.28 -13.81 30.12
CA VAL A 247 -24.97 -14.41 29.88
C VAL A 247 -24.00 -13.96 30.97
N ASP A 248 -23.40 -14.92 31.68
CA ASP A 248 -22.42 -14.66 32.73
C ASP A 248 -21.00 -14.63 32.18
N ASN A 249 -20.68 -15.57 31.28
CA ASN A 249 -19.33 -15.72 30.73
C ASN A 249 -19.32 -16.49 29.40
N VAL A 250 -18.28 -16.26 28.59
CA VAL A 250 -17.98 -17.00 27.37
C VAL A 250 -16.51 -17.42 27.40
N THR A 251 -16.20 -18.68 27.09
CA THR A 251 -14.82 -19.21 27.13
C THR A 251 -14.50 -20.08 25.92
N LYS A 252 -13.26 -19.99 25.42
CA LYS A 252 -12.72 -20.83 24.35
C LYS A 252 -11.19 -20.76 24.38
N ASP A 253 -10.52 -21.91 24.24
CA ASP A 253 -9.05 -21.98 24.31
C ASP A 253 -8.40 -21.13 23.21
N GLY A 254 -7.47 -20.25 23.60
CA GLY A 254 -6.79 -19.34 22.68
C GLY A 254 -7.60 -18.13 22.24
N TRP A 255 -8.79 -17.93 22.83
CA TRP A 255 -9.66 -16.77 22.59
C TRP A 255 -9.84 -15.93 23.86
N THR A 256 -10.08 -14.64 23.66
CA THR A 256 -10.40 -13.69 24.73
C THR A 256 -11.87 -13.26 24.60
N TYR A 257 -12.64 -13.38 25.68
CA TYR A 257 -14.00 -12.85 25.72
C TYR A 257 -13.99 -11.36 26.08
N ASN A 258 -14.52 -10.54 25.19
CA ASN A 258 -14.63 -9.10 25.34
C ASN A 258 -16.07 -8.74 25.71
N SER A 259 -16.41 -8.85 26.99
CA SER A 259 -17.75 -8.54 27.49
C SER A 259 -18.17 -7.09 27.26
N SER A 260 -17.22 -6.16 27.10
CA SER A 260 -17.52 -4.76 26.80
C SER A 260 -17.98 -4.51 25.36
N ALA A 261 -17.73 -5.47 24.45
CA ALA A 261 -18.20 -5.45 23.07
C ALA A 261 -19.54 -6.17 22.89
N ASN A 262 -20.12 -6.77 23.93
CA ASN A 262 -21.42 -7.41 23.83
C ASN A 262 -22.48 -6.42 23.34
N THR A 263 -23.19 -6.81 22.29
CA THR A 263 -24.38 -6.09 21.82
C THR A 263 -25.54 -6.33 22.79
N GLU A 264 -25.62 -7.53 23.35
CA GLU A 264 -26.62 -7.92 24.35
C GLU A 264 -25.99 -8.75 25.47
N THR A 265 -26.48 -8.57 26.69
CA THR A 265 -26.04 -9.33 27.86
C THR A 265 -27.16 -10.17 28.46
N SER A 266 -28.41 -9.82 28.18
CA SER A 266 -29.61 -10.50 28.66
C SER A 266 -30.79 -10.20 27.75
N ASP A 267 -31.70 -11.15 27.59
CA ASP A 267 -33.00 -10.91 26.96
C ASP A 267 -34.12 -11.67 27.68
N SER A 268 -35.38 -11.32 27.40
CA SER A 268 -36.57 -11.81 28.09
C SER A 268 -37.73 -12.14 27.16
N ILE A 269 -38.50 -13.15 27.53
CA ILE A 269 -39.74 -13.51 26.84
C ILE A 269 -40.87 -13.76 27.83
N SER A 270 -42.08 -13.30 27.49
CA SER A 270 -43.28 -13.46 28.32
C SER A 270 -44.28 -14.41 27.67
N VAL A 271 -44.91 -15.26 28.49
CA VAL A 271 -45.99 -16.15 28.06
C VAL A 271 -47.14 -15.32 27.47
N PRO A 272 -47.63 -15.64 26.26
CA PRO A 272 -48.73 -14.90 25.62
C PRO A 272 -50.05 -15.05 26.38
#